data_AF-A0A7H1C0L5-F1
#
_entry.id   AF-A0A7H1C0L5-F1
#
_cell.length_a   1.000
_cell.length_b   1.000
_cell.length_c   1.000
_cell.angle_alpha   90.00
_cell.angle_beta   90.00
_cell.angle_gamma   90.00
#
_symmetry.space_group_name_H-M   'P 1'
#
loop_
_entity.id
_entity.type
_entity.pdbx_description
1 polymer ?
#
loop_
_entity_poly.entity_id
_entity_poly.type
_entity_poly.pdbx_seq_one_letter_code
_entity_poly.pdbx_strand_id
1 'polypeptide(L)'
;MSNLQIFSNSIRQIDNLYSLTDLHKASGGNEKHKPVLFLRLDQTKDLISEIENDKVQICTLAVKTVRGGTNPSTYACKEIVIAYAAWISPQFHLVVLRAFLNQLENLQKNTEIRPLAPPPKKYTFDFTEDELQSLTWSWFAFVRGIHTFRYIYPMFQKLGSNIAPEIYGQGFEYSHTAQSAHKIIERITKDFDIDPMTNWRVLKHVRGFDPAFKKPTF
;
A
#
# COMPACT_ATOMS: atom_id res chain seq x y z
N MET A 1 -9.68 -16.51 -3.69
CA MET A 1 -10.10 -17.04 -2.37
C MET A 1 -9.18 -18.20 -2.03
N SER A 2 -8.27 -18.01 -1.07
CA SER A 2 -7.31 -19.02 -0.65
C SER A 2 -7.97 -19.97 0.35
N ASN A 3 -8.51 -21.09 -0.12
CA ASN A 3 -9.08 -22.12 0.75
C ASN A 3 -7.95 -22.98 1.31
N LEU A 4 -7.80 -23.00 2.64
CA LEU A 4 -6.88 -23.92 3.30
C LEU A 4 -7.55 -25.31 3.37
N GLN A 5 -6.92 -26.30 2.74
CA GLN A 5 -7.37 -27.68 2.77
C GLN A 5 -6.51 -28.49 3.74
N ILE A 6 -7.16 -29.21 4.67
CA ILE A 6 -6.48 -30.14 5.58
C ILE A 6 -7.04 -31.54 5.35
N PHE A 7 -6.18 -32.49 4.97
CA PHE A 7 -6.44 -33.91 4.67
C PHE A 7 -7.47 -34.23 3.56
N SER A 8 -8.34 -33.27 3.17
CA SER A 8 -9.37 -33.29 2.11
C SER A 8 -10.52 -32.33 2.44
N ASN A 9 -10.58 -31.85 3.70
CA ASN A 9 -11.61 -30.94 4.17
C ASN A 9 -11.22 -29.49 3.88
N SER A 10 -12.13 -28.77 3.22
CA SER A 10 -12.00 -27.32 3.02
C SER A 10 -12.35 -26.61 4.33
N ILE A 11 -11.40 -25.85 4.89
CA ILE A 11 -11.64 -25.06 6.10
C ILE A 11 -12.14 -23.68 5.67
N ARG A 12 -13.35 -23.34 6.10
CA ARG A 12 -13.94 -22.04 5.80
C ARG A 12 -13.17 -20.92 6.52
N GLN A 13 -12.95 -19.82 5.81
CA GLN A 13 -12.30 -18.62 6.31
C GLN A 13 -13.24 -17.42 6.16
N ILE A 14 -13.32 -16.59 7.21
CA ILE A 14 -14.06 -15.31 7.23
C ILE A 14 -13.15 -14.28 7.88
N ASP A 15 -12.93 -13.12 7.25
CA ASP A 15 -12.14 -12.01 7.81
C ASP A 15 -10.74 -12.45 8.32
N ASN A 16 -10.06 -13.35 7.60
CA ASN A 16 -8.78 -13.97 8.01
C ASN A 16 -8.80 -14.88 9.24
N LEU A 17 -10.00 -15.25 9.71
CA LEU A 17 -10.22 -16.22 10.77
C LEU A 17 -10.70 -17.56 10.19
N TYR A 18 -10.27 -18.66 10.78
CA TYR A 18 -10.53 -20.02 10.33
C TYR A 18 -11.55 -20.72 11.24
N SER A 19 -12.43 -21.51 10.63
CA SER A 19 -13.52 -22.21 11.32
C SER A 19 -13.01 -23.40 12.16
N LEU A 20 -13.13 -23.30 13.50
CA LEU A 20 -12.81 -24.40 14.42
C LEU A 20 -13.75 -25.60 14.28
N THR A 21 -14.99 -25.37 13.86
CA THR A 21 -15.97 -26.45 13.64
C THR A 21 -15.56 -27.34 12.47
N ASP A 22 -15.04 -26.75 11.38
CA ASP A 22 -14.61 -27.53 10.22
C ASP A 22 -13.31 -28.29 10.54
N LEU A 23 -12.45 -27.68 11.35
CA LEU A 23 -11.24 -28.30 11.85
C LEU A 23 -11.53 -29.47 12.80
N HIS A 24 -12.54 -29.34 13.66
CA HIS A 24 -13.03 -30.42 14.52
C HIS A 24 -13.56 -31.61 13.70
N LYS A 25 -14.30 -31.34 12.63
CA LYS A 25 -14.74 -32.39 11.69
C LYS A 25 -13.54 -33.03 10.99
N ALA A 26 -12.57 -32.22 10.54
CA ALA A 26 -11.35 -32.70 9.90
C ALA A 26 -10.48 -33.57 10.82
N SER A 27 -10.56 -33.37 12.14
CA SER A 27 -9.85 -34.18 13.14
C SER A 27 -10.60 -35.45 13.58
N GLY A 28 -11.76 -35.75 12.99
CA GLY A 28 -12.57 -36.93 13.31
C GLY A 28 -13.74 -36.70 14.28
N GLY A 29 -14.05 -35.45 14.66
CA GLY A 29 -15.33 -35.09 15.28
C GLY A 29 -15.60 -35.62 16.69
N ASN A 30 -14.56 -36.01 17.45
CA ASN A 30 -14.75 -36.57 18.80
C ASN A 30 -15.39 -35.56 19.77
N GLU A 31 -16.42 -35.98 20.50
CA GLU A 31 -17.15 -35.19 21.49
C GLU A 31 -16.26 -34.50 22.54
N LYS A 32 -15.17 -35.16 22.95
CA LYS A 32 -14.21 -34.62 23.93
C LYS A 32 -13.46 -33.39 23.41
N HIS A 33 -13.36 -33.26 22.10
CA HIS A 33 -12.60 -32.22 21.44
C HIS A 33 -13.49 -31.13 20.85
N LYS A 34 -14.71 -30.94 21.34
CA LYS A 34 -15.57 -29.84 20.84
C LYS A 34 -14.91 -28.48 21.06
N PRO A 35 -14.97 -27.55 20.09
CA PRO A 35 -14.39 -26.20 20.23
C PRO A 35 -14.87 -25.43 21.47
N VAL A 36 -16.12 -25.66 21.89
CA VAL A 36 -16.69 -25.04 23.11
C VAL A 36 -15.94 -25.46 24.38
N LEU A 37 -15.42 -26.69 24.43
CA LEU A 37 -14.65 -27.18 25.58
C LEU A 37 -13.26 -26.55 25.61
N PHE A 38 -12.62 -26.44 24.44
CA PHE A 38 -11.32 -25.79 24.31
C PHE A 38 -11.34 -24.33 24.77
N LEU A 39 -12.33 -23.55 24.34
CA LEU A 39 -12.44 -22.12 24.71
C LEU A 39 -12.72 -21.88 26.20
N ARG A 40 -13.09 -22.93 26.95
CA ARG A 40 -13.32 -22.83 28.40
C ARG A 40 -12.05 -23.01 29.21
N LEU A 41 -10.98 -23.57 28.63
CA LEU A 41 -9.71 -23.79 29.31
C LEU A 41 -9.06 -22.45 29.64
N ASP A 42 -8.49 -22.35 30.84
CA ASP A 42 -7.88 -21.10 31.29
C ASP A 42 -6.65 -20.74 30.45
N GLN A 43 -5.82 -21.73 30.09
CA GLN A 43 -4.71 -21.55 29.16
C GLN A 43 -5.13 -20.94 27.81
N THR A 44 -6.31 -21.32 27.31
CA THR A 44 -6.83 -20.79 26.04
C THR A 44 -7.33 -19.36 26.20
N LYS A 45 -7.96 -19.01 27.32
CA LYS A 45 -8.38 -17.64 27.61
C LYS A 45 -7.18 -16.71 27.78
N ASP A 46 -6.14 -17.19 28.46
CA ASP A 46 -4.90 -16.44 28.64
C ASP A 46 -4.23 -16.18 27.29
N LEU A 47 -4.15 -17.20 26.43
CA LEU A 47 -3.61 -17.07 25.07
C LEU A 47 -4.42 -16.08 24.21
N ILE A 48 -5.76 -16.14 24.28
CA ILE A 48 -6.63 -15.18 23.58
C ILE A 48 -6.33 -13.75 24.05
N SER A 49 -6.22 -13.56 25.37
CA SER A 49 -5.98 -12.24 25.96
C SER A 49 -4.61 -11.67 25.55
N GLU A 50 -3.58 -12.52 25.47
CA GLU A 50 -2.24 -12.11 25.02
C GLU A 50 -2.26 -11.66 23.55
N ILE A 51 -2.94 -12.41 22.68
CA ILE A 51 -3.06 -12.08 21.25
C ILE A 51 -3.82 -10.78 21.04
N GLU A 52 -4.89 -10.53 21.81
CA GLU A 52 -5.68 -9.29 21.70
C GLU A 52 -4.94 -8.05 22.23
N ASN A 53 -3.99 -8.24 23.16
CA ASN A 53 -3.17 -7.15 23.69
C ASN A 53 -2.00 -6.77 22.77
N ASP A 54 -1.55 -7.66 21.90
CA ASP A 54 -0.46 -7.39 20.97
C ASP A 54 -0.92 -6.48 19.82
N LYS A 55 -0.58 -5.20 19.91
CA LYS A 55 -0.94 -4.16 18.91
C LYS A 55 -0.19 -4.28 17.58
N VAL A 56 0.70 -5.27 17.44
CA VAL A 56 1.60 -5.42 16.29
C VAL A 56 0.96 -6.22 15.14
N GLN A 57 -0.09 -7.00 15.38
CA GLN A 57 -0.72 -7.85 14.35
C GLN A 57 -1.93 -7.21 13.64
N ILE A 58 -2.09 -7.58 12.36
CA ILE A 58 -3.18 -7.21 11.44
C ILE A 58 -4.56 -7.75 11.91
N CYS A 59 -4.57 -8.71 12.84
CA CYS A 59 -5.79 -9.34 13.35
C CYS A 59 -6.22 -8.68 14.66
N THR A 60 -7.20 -7.78 14.60
CA THR A 60 -7.75 -7.09 15.78
C THR A 60 -8.65 -7.97 16.65
N LEU A 61 -8.88 -9.23 16.28
CA LEU A 61 -9.83 -10.12 16.95
C LEU A 61 -9.30 -11.56 16.93
N ALA A 62 -9.07 -12.16 18.10
CA ALA A 62 -8.52 -13.52 18.19
C ALA A 62 -9.59 -14.59 17.90
N VAL A 63 -10.83 -14.38 18.35
CA VAL A 63 -11.95 -15.32 18.19
C VAL A 63 -13.26 -14.60 17.88
N LYS A 64 -13.99 -15.08 16.85
CA LYS A 64 -15.32 -14.60 16.45
C LYS A 64 -16.30 -15.77 16.44
N THR A 65 -17.30 -15.74 17.33
CA THR A 65 -18.39 -16.74 17.31
C THR A 65 -19.55 -16.23 16.47
N VAL A 66 -19.90 -16.95 15.41
CA VAL A 66 -21.09 -16.68 14.59
C VAL A 66 -22.20 -17.65 15.01
N ARG A 67 -23.28 -17.11 15.59
CA ARG A 67 -24.46 -17.87 16.03
C ARG A 67 -25.60 -17.63 15.04
N GLY A 68 -26.09 -18.69 14.39
CA GLY A 68 -27.17 -18.62 13.39
C GLY A 68 -26.70 -18.37 11.95
N GLY A 69 -27.61 -18.50 10.99
CA GLY A 69 -27.33 -18.39 9.54
C GLY A 69 -26.88 -19.70 8.88
N THR A 70 -26.46 -19.62 7.61
CA THR A 70 -26.10 -20.81 6.80
C THR A 70 -24.86 -21.54 7.32
N ASN A 71 -23.96 -20.83 8.02
CA ASN A 71 -22.64 -21.34 8.41
C ASN A 71 -22.26 -20.98 9.86
N PRO A 72 -22.95 -21.51 10.89
CA PRO A 72 -22.59 -21.26 12.28
C PRO A 72 -21.26 -21.93 12.62
N SER A 73 -20.33 -21.17 13.22
CA SER A 73 -19.03 -21.67 13.67
C SER A 73 -18.36 -20.68 14.62
N THR A 74 -17.34 -21.17 15.32
CA THR A 74 -16.36 -20.31 15.97
C THR A 74 -15.16 -20.16 15.04
N TYR A 75 -14.89 -18.94 14.63
CA TYR A 75 -13.76 -18.57 13.80
C TYR A 75 -12.63 -18.05 14.68
N ALA A 76 -11.39 -18.46 14.42
CA ALA A 76 -10.24 -18.07 15.21
C ALA A 76 -9.01 -17.75 14.34
N CYS A 77 -8.08 -16.97 14.86
CA CYS A 77 -6.82 -16.68 14.17
C CYS A 77 -5.92 -17.93 14.07
N LYS A 78 -4.83 -17.84 13.31
CA LYS A 78 -3.96 -18.99 13.00
C LYS A 78 -3.33 -19.59 14.25
N GLU A 79 -2.93 -18.74 15.19
CA GLU A 79 -2.31 -19.07 16.45
C GLU A 79 -3.24 -19.94 17.29
N ILE A 80 -4.49 -19.50 17.46
CA ILE A 80 -5.52 -20.25 18.19
C ILE A 80 -5.87 -21.56 17.47
N VAL A 81 -5.89 -21.57 16.14
CA VAL A 81 -6.11 -22.81 15.37
C VAL A 81 -5.00 -23.83 15.60
N ILE A 82 -3.75 -23.39 15.59
CA ILE A 82 -2.59 -24.26 15.85
C ILE A 82 -2.65 -24.80 17.27
N ALA A 83 -2.96 -23.95 18.26
CA ALA A 83 -3.14 -24.36 19.65
C ALA A 83 -4.27 -25.38 19.82
N TYR A 84 -5.40 -25.19 19.13
CA TYR A 84 -6.52 -26.13 19.14
C TYR A 84 -6.12 -27.48 18.53
N ALA A 85 -5.37 -27.48 17.44
CA ALA A 85 -4.87 -28.70 16.82
C ALA A 85 -3.91 -29.46 17.75
N ALA A 86 -3.04 -28.74 18.47
CA ALA A 86 -2.16 -29.28 19.51
C ALA A 86 -2.92 -29.95 20.65
N TRP A 87 -4.02 -29.33 21.07
CA TRP A 87 -4.89 -29.87 22.11
C TRP A 87 -5.60 -31.16 21.69
N ILE A 88 -5.98 -31.31 20.41
CA ILE A 88 -6.61 -32.52 19.89
C ILE A 88 -5.64 -33.70 19.84
N SER A 89 -4.50 -33.53 19.14
CA SER A 89 -3.44 -34.54 19.11
C SER A 89 -2.14 -33.99 18.50
N PRO A 90 -0.96 -34.50 18.90
CA PRO A 90 0.32 -34.11 18.31
C PRO A 90 0.40 -34.39 16.80
N GLN A 91 -0.18 -35.50 16.34
CA GLN A 91 -0.18 -35.86 14.92
C GLN A 91 -0.99 -34.86 14.09
N PHE A 92 -2.18 -34.48 14.58
CA PHE A 92 -3.03 -33.52 13.89
C PHE A 92 -2.40 -32.13 13.87
N HIS A 93 -1.79 -31.71 14.99
CA HIS A 93 -1.02 -30.48 15.08
C HIS A 93 0.05 -30.35 14.01
N LEU A 94 0.89 -31.38 13.82
CA LEU A 94 1.94 -31.33 12.81
C LEU A 94 1.39 -31.12 11.40
N VAL A 95 0.23 -31.69 11.07
CA VAL A 95 -0.36 -31.50 9.74
C VAL A 95 -0.91 -30.10 9.57
N VAL A 96 -1.62 -29.58 10.56
CA VAL A 96 -2.13 -28.20 10.54
C VAL A 96 -0.98 -27.19 10.44
N LEU A 97 0.06 -27.37 11.25
CA LEU A 97 1.25 -26.51 11.27
C LEU A 97 1.97 -26.53 9.90
N ARG A 98 2.24 -27.72 9.34
CA ARG A 98 2.86 -27.84 8.02
C ARG A 98 1.99 -27.24 6.91
N ALA A 99 0.66 -27.37 7.00
CA ALA A 99 -0.24 -26.75 6.04
C ALA A 99 -0.12 -25.21 6.05
N PHE A 100 -0.05 -24.59 7.23
CA PHE A 100 0.17 -23.16 7.36
C PHE A 100 1.56 -22.71 6.89
N LEU A 101 2.62 -23.43 7.27
CA LEU A 101 3.99 -23.13 6.83
C LEU A 101 4.11 -23.22 5.31
N ASN A 102 3.58 -24.29 4.70
CA ASN A 102 3.56 -24.44 3.25
C ASN A 102 2.72 -23.34 2.57
N GLN A 103 1.62 -22.88 3.19
CA GLN A 103 0.85 -21.76 2.67
C GLN A 103 1.68 -20.46 2.67
N LEU A 104 2.45 -20.21 3.73
CA LEU A 104 3.35 -19.05 3.82
C LEU A 104 4.49 -19.13 2.79
N GLU A 105 5.13 -20.29 2.64
CA GLU A 105 6.16 -20.50 1.61
C GLU A 105 5.59 -20.33 0.20
N ASN A 106 4.38 -20.82 -0.08
CA ASN A 106 3.73 -20.63 -1.37
C ASN A 106 3.33 -19.17 -1.62
N LEU A 107 2.96 -18.42 -0.57
CA LEU A 107 2.76 -16.98 -0.69
C LEU A 107 4.09 -16.30 -1.05
N GLN A 108 5.18 -16.63 -0.37
CA GLN A 108 6.52 -16.10 -0.68
C GLN A 108 6.94 -16.43 -2.11
N LYS A 109 6.88 -17.70 -2.52
CA LYS A 109 7.16 -18.14 -3.89
C LYS A 109 6.27 -17.46 -4.93
N ASN A 110 4.98 -17.27 -4.66
CA ASN A 110 4.10 -16.53 -5.59
C ASN A 110 4.44 -15.04 -5.69
N THR A 111 5.03 -14.42 -4.65
CA THR A 111 5.59 -13.06 -4.74
C THR A 111 6.83 -13.00 -5.62
N GLU A 112 7.64 -14.06 -5.62
CA GLU A 112 8.83 -14.20 -6.48
C GLU A 112 8.48 -14.62 -7.92
N ILE A 113 7.37 -15.35 -8.12
CA ILE A 113 6.97 -15.94 -9.42
C ILE A 113 5.92 -15.09 -10.16
N ARG A 114 5.26 -14.11 -9.51
CA ARG A 114 4.53 -13.08 -10.26
C ARG A 114 5.57 -12.37 -11.12
N PRO A 115 5.40 -12.22 -12.45
CA PRO A 115 6.30 -11.36 -13.20
C PRO A 115 6.24 -10.00 -12.51
N LEU A 116 7.34 -9.61 -11.86
CA LEU A 116 7.54 -8.22 -11.48
C LEU A 116 7.19 -7.43 -12.75
N ALA A 117 6.35 -6.40 -12.64
CA ALA A 117 6.22 -5.43 -13.71
C ALA A 117 7.66 -5.17 -14.19
N PRO A 118 7.94 -5.28 -15.51
CA PRO A 118 9.31 -5.22 -16.00
C PRO A 118 9.98 -4.03 -15.34
N PRO A 119 11.21 -4.20 -14.78
CA PRO A 119 11.85 -3.14 -14.03
C PRO A 119 11.78 -1.86 -14.85
N PRO A 120 11.47 -0.71 -14.23
CA PRO A 120 11.26 0.52 -14.97
C PRO A 120 12.43 0.75 -15.91
N LYS A 121 12.16 0.93 -17.21
CA LYS A 121 13.21 1.17 -18.20
C LYS A 121 13.99 2.40 -17.76
N LYS A 122 15.29 2.22 -17.48
CA LYS A 122 16.20 3.29 -17.11
C LYS A 122 17.04 3.68 -18.32
N TYR A 123 17.31 4.97 -18.43
CA TYR A 123 18.19 5.54 -19.43
C TYR A 123 19.25 6.37 -18.72
N THR A 124 20.47 6.33 -19.21
CA THR A 124 21.60 7.11 -18.72
C THR A 124 22.03 8.06 -19.81
N PHE A 125 22.18 9.34 -19.47
CA PHE A 125 22.62 10.40 -20.37
C PHE A 125 23.61 11.28 -19.62
N ASP A 126 24.63 11.75 -20.33
CA ASP A 126 25.52 12.79 -19.86
C ASP A 126 25.00 14.14 -20.36
N PHE A 127 25.14 15.18 -19.54
CA PHE A 127 24.76 16.55 -19.89
C PHE A 127 25.99 17.44 -19.78
N THR A 128 26.13 18.34 -20.75
CA THR A 128 26.96 19.53 -20.57
C THR A 128 26.30 20.50 -19.60
N GLU A 129 27.10 21.41 -19.03
CA GLU A 129 26.59 22.46 -18.14
C GLU A 129 25.52 23.32 -18.82
N ASP A 130 25.74 23.71 -20.08
CA ASP A 130 24.80 24.54 -20.85
C ASP A 130 23.47 23.83 -21.12
N GLU A 131 23.49 22.53 -21.43
CA GLU A 131 22.27 21.73 -21.61
C GLU A 131 21.45 21.64 -20.31
N LEU A 132 22.12 21.43 -19.18
CA LEU A 132 21.46 21.33 -17.89
C LEU A 132 20.89 22.68 -17.43
N GLN A 133 21.62 23.78 -17.67
CA GLN A 133 21.13 25.13 -17.45
C GLN A 133 19.92 25.44 -18.35
N SER A 134 20.00 25.10 -19.64
CA SER A 134 18.92 25.31 -20.62
C SER A 134 17.65 24.55 -20.25
N LEU A 135 17.76 23.30 -19.81
CA LEU A 135 16.64 22.51 -19.32
C LEU A 135 15.97 23.15 -18.09
N THR A 136 16.80 23.65 -17.17
CA THR A 136 16.34 24.29 -15.93
C THR A 136 15.64 25.62 -16.20
N TRP A 137 16.19 26.44 -17.11
CA TRP A 137 15.57 27.67 -17.58
C TRP A 137 14.26 27.44 -18.35
N SER A 138 14.21 26.37 -19.16
CA SER A 138 12.99 25.99 -19.88
C SER A 138 11.85 25.66 -18.91
N TRP A 139 12.14 24.92 -17.85
CA TRP A 139 11.16 24.65 -16.79
C TRP A 139 10.73 25.93 -16.06
N PHE A 140 11.68 26.82 -15.74
CA PHE A 140 11.33 28.09 -15.10
C PHE A 140 10.42 28.94 -16.00
N ALA A 141 10.73 29.05 -17.29
CA ALA A 141 9.88 29.73 -18.27
C ALA A 141 8.47 29.12 -18.33
N PHE A 142 8.37 27.78 -18.29
CA PHE A 142 7.09 27.09 -18.25
C PHE A 142 6.28 27.44 -17.00
N VAL A 143 6.89 27.41 -15.80
CA VAL A 143 6.24 27.81 -14.55
C VAL A 143 5.77 29.27 -14.59
N ARG A 144 6.59 30.18 -15.12
CA ARG A 144 6.19 31.58 -15.34
C ARG A 144 4.97 31.70 -16.24
N GLY A 145 4.94 30.92 -17.33
CA GLY A 145 3.79 30.82 -18.23
C GLY A 145 2.52 30.43 -17.48
N ILE A 146 2.57 29.34 -16.70
CA ILE A 146 1.45 28.87 -15.88
C ILE A 146 0.91 29.97 -14.96
N HIS A 147 1.79 30.66 -14.22
CA HIS A 147 1.38 31.79 -13.38
C HIS A 147 0.72 32.92 -14.17
N THR A 148 1.24 33.22 -15.36
CA THR A 148 0.67 34.25 -16.25
C THR A 148 -0.73 33.86 -16.70
N PHE A 149 -0.93 32.61 -17.15
CA PHE A 149 -2.25 32.12 -17.58
C PHE A 149 -3.25 32.12 -16.44
N ARG A 150 -2.85 31.72 -15.22
CA ARG A 150 -3.69 31.82 -14.02
C ARG A 150 -4.11 33.26 -13.73
N TYR A 151 -3.18 34.21 -13.87
CA TYR A 151 -3.44 35.62 -13.62
C TYR A 151 -4.43 36.22 -14.62
N ILE A 152 -4.30 35.87 -15.90
CA ILE A 152 -5.16 36.44 -16.95
C ILE A 152 -6.51 35.73 -17.10
N TYR A 153 -6.61 34.45 -16.70
CA TYR A 153 -7.83 33.65 -16.84
C TYR A 153 -9.11 34.34 -16.36
N PRO A 154 -9.18 34.94 -15.15
CA PRO A 154 -10.41 35.57 -14.67
C PRO A 154 -10.87 36.74 -15.56
N MET A 155 -9.96 37.43 -16.23
CA MET A 155 -10.28 38.53 -17.14
C MET A 155 -10.95 38.01 -18.41
N PHE A 156 -10.37 36.97 -19.02
CA PHE A 156 -10.92 36.35 -20.23
C PHE A 156 -12.23 35.62 -19.96
N GLN A 157 -12.38 35.01 -18.78
CA GLN A 157 -13.64 34.41 -18.34
C GLN A 157 -14.75 35.46 -18.22
N LYS A 158 -14.48 36.60 -17.57
CA LYS A 158 -15.46 37.69 -17.42
C LYS A 158 -15.86 38.33 -18.75
N LEU A 159 -14.93 38.40 -19.70
CA LEU A 159 -15.20 38.90 -21.05
C LEU A 159 -16.04 37.92 -21.90
N GLY A 160 -16.32 36.71 -21.40
CA GLY A 160 -16.98 35.67 -22.19
C GLY A 160 -16.15 35.25 -23.41
N SER A 161 -14.83 35.36 -23.32
CA SER A 161 -13.95 35.06 -24.45
C SER A 161 -13.92 33.55 -24.72
N ASN A 162 -14.04 33.18 -25.99
CA ASN A 162 -13.99 31.78 -26.41
C ASN A 162 -12.65 31.09 -26.10
N ILE A 163 -11.57 31.84 -25.84
CA ILE A 163 -10.24 31.29 -25.48
C ILE A 163 -10.06 31.05 -23.96
N ALA A 164 -11.05 31.45 -23.14
CA ALA A 164 -10.96 31.29 -21.69
C ALA A 164 -10.74 29.83 -21.24
N PRO A 165 -11.35 28.81 -21.86
CA PRO A 165 -11.07 27.41 -21.54
C PRO A 165 -9.61 26.99 -21.80
N GLU A 166 -9.00 27.44 -22.88
CA GLU A 166 -7.61 27.13 -23.23
C GLU A 166 -6.64 27.78 -22.24
N ILE A 167 -6.91 29.03 -21.85
CA ILE A 167 -6.14 29.72 -20.81
C ILE A 167 -6.28 28.99 -19.47
N TYR A 168 -7.47 28.48 -19.14
CA TYR A 168 -7.68 27.67 -17.95
C TYR A 168 -6.82 26.40 -17.97
N GLY A 169 -6.85 25.65 -19.07
CA GLY A 169 -6.05 24.43 -19.23
C GLY A 169 -4.56 24.69 -19.00
N GLN A 170 -4.00 25.72 -19.66
CA GLN A 170 -2.59 26.08 -19.51
C GLN A 170 -2.22 26.57 -18.10
N GLY A 171 -3.10 27.32 -17.44
CA GLY A 171 -2.85 27.84 -16.10
C GLY A 171 -3.07 26.83 -14.97
N PHE A 172 -4.03 25.91 -15.10
CA PHE A 172 -4.47 25.08 -13.98
C PHE A 172 -4.17 23.60 -14.20
N GLU A 173 -4.39 23.04 -15.38
CA GLU A 173 -4.20 21.59 -15.63
C GLU A 173 -2.72 21.23 -15.77
N TYR A 174 -1.93 22.10 -16.40
CA TYR A 174 -0.50 21.85 -16.63
C TYR A 174 0.38 22.01 -15.39
N SER A 175 -0.21 22.39 -14.25
CA SER A 175 0.50 22.46 -12.96
C SER A 175 1.13 21.14 -12.55
N HIS A 176 0.47 20.01 -12.83
CA HIS A 176 1.00 18.69 -12.50
C HIS A 176 2.26 18.35 -13.31
N THR A 177 2.29 18.74 -14.58
CA THR A 177 3.45 18.57 -15.46
C THR A 177 4.65 19.37 -14.94
N ALA A 178 4.43 20.62 -14.54
CA ALA A 178 5.47 21.47 -13.95
C ALA A 178 6.00 20.92 -12.61
N GLN A 179 5.11 20.40 -11.75
CA GLN A 179 5.52 19.73 -10.49
C GLN A 179 6.35 18.47 -10.75
N SER A 180 5.98 17.68 -11.76
CA SER A 180 6.70 16.46 -12.10
C SER A 180 8.08 16.77 -12.67
N ALA A 181 8.17 17.76 -13.56
CA ALA A 181 9.45 18.23 -14.11
C ALA A 181 10.36 18.84 -13.03
N HIS A 182 9.78 19.56 -12.05
CA HIS A 182 10.52 20.11 -10.91
C HIS A 182 11.27 19.03 -10.13
N LYS A 183 10.60 17.91 -9.79
CA LYS A 183 11.24 16.78 -9.09
C LYS A 183 12.46 16.23 -9.82
N ILE A 184 12.39 16.17 -11.15
CA ILE A 184 13.49 15.68 -11.99
C ILE A 184 14.64 16.68 -11.95
N ILE A 185 14.34 17.95 -12.21
CA ILE A 185 15.32 19.04 -12.28
C ILE A 185 16.00 19.24 -10.91
N GLU A 186 15.24 19.24 -9.83
CA GLU A 186 15.76 19.35 -8.47
C GLU A 186 16.73 18.19 -8.17
N ARG A 187 16.38 16.96 -8.54
CA ARG A 187 17.24 15.79 -8.33
C ARG A 187 18.55 15.90 -9.12
N ILE A 188 18.50 16.23 -10.42
CA ILE A 188 19.69 16.25 -11.28
C ILE A 188 20.57 17.48 -11.07
N THR A 189 20.03 18.55 -10.48
CA THR A 189 20.79 19.77 -10.15
C THR A 189 21.14 19.88 -8.67
N LYS A 190 20.90 18.83 -7.86
CA LYS A 190 20.95 18.92 -6.39
C LYS A 190 22.30 19.42 -5.86
N ASP A 191 23.38 18.97 -6.49
CA ASP A 191 24.76 19.21 -6.04
C ASP A 191 25.37 20.49 -6.65
N PHE A 192 24.58 21.28 -7.39
CA PHE A 192 25.02 22.55 -7.97
C PHE A 192 24.61 23.71 -7.05
N ASP A 193 25.54 24.65 -6.86
CA ASP A 193 25.31 25.85 -6.08
C ASP A 193 24.56 26.93 -6.86
N ILE A 194 23.80 27.76 -6.13
CA ILE A 194 23.17 28.94 -6.71
C ILE A 194 24.25 30.01 -6.87
N ASP A 195 24.59 30.33 -8.12
CA ASP A 195 25.49 31.43 -8.45
C ASP A 195 24.73 32.56 -9.16
N PRO A 196 24.58 33.74 -8.53
CA PRO A 196 23.91 34.91 -9.11
C PRO A 196 24.57 35.46 -10.38
N MET A 197 25.87 35.20 -10.58
CA MET A 197 26.66 35.76 -11.68
C MET A 197 26.61 34.90 -12.95
N THR A 198 26.14 33.66 -12.83
CA THR A 198 25.99 32.73 -13.96
C THR A 198 24.53 32.34 -14.17
N ASN A 199 24.29 31.51 -15.19
CA ASN A 199 22.95 31.00 -15.47
C ASN A 199 22.41 30.08 -14.37
N TRP A 200 23.26 29.60 -13.45
CA TRP A 200 22.84 28.85 -12.26
C TRP A 200 21.98 29.65 -11.29
N ARG A 201 21.90 30.99 -11.44
CA ARG A 201 20.92 31.83 -10.72
C ARG A 201 19.48 31.32 -10.81
N VAL A 202 19.13 30.57 -11.86
CA VAL A 202 17.82 29.93 -12.03
C VAL A 202 17.47 28.98 -10.89
N LEU A 203 18.47 28.37 -10.25
CA LEU A 203 18.27 27.44 -9.15
C LEU A 203 17.61 28.11 -7.94
N LYS A 204 17.72 29.44 -7.78
CA LYS A 204 16.93 30.18 -6.78
C LYS A 204 15.43 29.95 -6.96
N HIS A 205 14.95 29.92 -8.20
CA HIS A 205 13.54 29.70 -8.51
C HIS A 205 13.15 28.23 -8.39
N VAL A 206 14.07 27.30 -8.70
CA VAL A 206 13.85 25.85 -8.52
C VAL A 206 13.73 25.51 -7.03
N ARG A 207 14.66 25.99 -6.19
CA ARG A 207 14.67 25.72 -4.75
C ARG A 207 13.57 26.47 -4.00
N GLY A 208 13.14 27.63 -4.51
CA GLY A 208 12.05 28.42 -3.95
C GLY A 208 10.66 28.08 -4.46
N PHE A 209 10.51 27.07 -5.32
CA PHE A 209 9.24 26.72 -5.97
C PHE A 209 8.14 26.34 -4.96
N ASP A 210 6.98 27.00 -5.05
CA ASP A 210 5.76 26.62 -4.32
C ASP A 210 4.90 25.68 -5.20
N PRO A 211 4.83 24.37 -4.89
CA PRO A 211 4.07 23.41 -5.69
C PRO A 211 2.56 23.69 -5.69
N ALA A 212 2.05 24.46 -4.73
CA ALA A 212 0.65 24.87 -4.70
C ALA A 212 0.36 26.06 -5.63
N PHE A 213 1.38 26.65 -6.25
CA PHE A 213 1.30 27.81 -7.13
C PHE A 213 0.55 29.00 -6.51
N LYS A 214 0.59 29.16 -5.18
CA LYS A 214 -0.08 30.26 -4.49
C LYS A 214 0.68 31.57 -4.65
N LYS A 215 2.01 31.49 -4.71
CA LYS A 215 2.89 32.65 -4.89
C LYS A 215 3.81 32.42 -6.09
N PRO A 216 3.95 33.39 -7.00
CA PRO A 216 5.00 33.34 -8.01
C PRO A 216 6.37 33.43 -7.32
N THR A 217 7.36 32.71 -7.87
CA THR A 217 8.74 32.71 -7.38
C THR A 217 9.62 33.78 -8.04
N PHE A 218 9.02 34.71 -8.77
CA PHE A 218 9.67 35.73 -9.59
C PHE A 218 9.02 37.10 -9.38
#